data_AF-X1H8F5-F1
#
_entry.id   AF-X1H8F5-F1
#
_cell.length_a   1.000
_cell.length_b   1.000
_cell.length_c   1.000
_cell.angle_alpha   90.00
_cell.angle_beta   90.00
_cell.angle_gamma   90.00
#
_symmetry.space_group_name_H-M   'P 1'
#
loop_
_entity.id
_entity.type
_entity.pdbx_description
1 polymer ?
#
loop_
_entity_poly.entity_id
_entity_poly.type
_entity_poly.pdbx_seq_one_letter_code
_entity_poly.pdbx_strand_id
1 'polypeptide(L)'
;MYDSPYYLINSNVDSNQIRQAIPRLTVLAEEYYARTKGLGARLKSKMVLRLLDSREMYLESGGSREFSAALREGVLVTYTQGRGRSIPWHTIQSLGFRQYVRAALPFTLPRWVKNGTAIYFGYALWTGDGMACGILNERRLEKVREYLKERDILRFDRMLTISADEWNANNQRNHDQAWTMVQFLISAENGKYRPAFDRFIIDIARKRSPPAAFARRFGGTAREFQKRYERWLTSDQVKPNEELKTRATVVTLTSFLARAHFLRMKFEDVEEFLQAAREGRIRIDWKKQQRLWLPQSLLDKALKDAEKLRSWSLGKKANRPTLVLEQDDGTTFTGTFTLPTKRHPKVKVDIKRPRKPRPAKPPARTAPSAG
;
A
#
# COMPACT_ATOMS: atom_id res chain seq x y z
N MET A 1 19.22 -15.16 -14.50
CA MET A 1 19.21 -14.39 -13.23
C MET A 1 19.08 -12.92 -13.59
N TYR A 2 18.23 -12.17 -12.88
CA TYR A 2 18.02 -10.75 -13.10
C TYR A 2 18.35 -9.98 -11.83
N ASP A 3 18.98 -8.82 -11.99
CA ASP A 3 19.43 -8.00 -10.88
C ASP A 3 18.62 -6.71 -10.74
N SER A 4 18.36 -6.32 -9.50
CA SER A 4 17.73 -5.05 -9.11
C SER A 4 18.46 -4.47 -7.89
N PRO A 5 18.19 -3.22 -7.49
CA PRO A 5 18.85 -2.64 -6.33
C PRO A 5 18.69 -3.46 -5.04
N TYR A 6 17.55 -4.12 -4.84
CA TYR A 6 17.21 -4.80 -3.58
C TYR A 6 16.98 -6.32 -3.72
N TYR A 7 16.84 -6.83 -4.95
CA TYR A 7 16.52 -8.23 -5.21
C TYR A 7 17.42 -8.87 -6.26
N LEU A 8 17.77 -10.14 -6.03
CA LEU A 8 18.20 -11.10 -7.04
C LEU A 8 16.99 -11.94 -7.45
N ILE A 9 16.62 -11.88 -8.73
CA ILE A 9 15.44 -12.58 -9.27
C ILE A 9 15.90 -13.74 -10.15
N ASN A 10 15.68 -14.96 -9.66
CA ASN A 10 15.90 -16.20 -10.38
C ASN A 10 14.59 -16.62 -11.03
N SER A 11 14.59 -16.74 -12.36
CA SER A 11 13.35 -16.99 -13.08
C SER A 11 13.56 -17.64 -14.42
N ASN A 12 12.56 -18.43 -14.81
CA ASN A 12 12.34 -18.98 -16.14
C ASN A 12 11.00 -18.51 -16.76
N VAL A 13 10.35 -17.47 -16.21
CA VAL A 13 9.11 -16.93 -16.77
C VAL A 13 9.37 -15.98 -17.94
N ASP A 14 8.31 -15.61 -18.66
CA ASP A 14 8.39 -14.65 -19.77
C ASP A 14 9.04 -13.32 -19.35
N SER A 15 9.80 -12.74 -20.29
CA SER A 15 10.54 -11.51 -20.06
C SER A 15 9.65 -10.34 -19.63
N ASN A 16 8.38 -10.25 -20.03
CA ASN A 16 7.51 -9.15 -19.62
C ASN A 16 7.14 -9.21 -18.14
N GLN A 17 6.94 -10.42 -17.60
CA GLN A 17 6.67 -10.61 -16.17
C GLN A 17 7.88 -10.19 -15.33
N ILE A 18 9.10 -10.50 -15.80
CA ILE A 18 10.33 -10.05 -15.16
C ILE A 18 10.51 -8.53 -15.24
N ARG A 19 10.26 -7.94 -16.40
CA ARG A 19 10.29 -6.48 -16.59
C ARG A 19 9.34 -5.77 -15.64
N GLN A 20 8.18 -6.36 -15.33
CA GLN A 20 7.28 -5.84 -14.30
C GLN A 20 7.80 -6.06 -12.88
N ALA A 21 8.38 -7.22 -12.58
CA ALA A 21 8.80 -7.56 -11.24
C ALA A 21 9.91 -6.66 -10.72
N ILE A 22 10.91 -6.34 -11.55
CA ILE A 22 12.06 -5.51 -11.18
C ILE A 22 11.65 -4.14 -10.59
N PRO A 23 10.93 -3.25 -11.31
CA PRO A 23 10.57 -1.93 -10.79
C PRO A 23 9.58 -2.04 -9.62
N ARG A 24 8.62 -2.97 -9.67
CA ARG A 24 7.63 -3.12 -8.59
C ARG A 24 8.29 -3.56 -7.27
N LEU A 25 9.16 -4.56 -7.30
CA LEU A 25 9.87 -5.03 -6.11
C LEU A 25 10.86 -3.99 -5.58
N THR A 26 11.45 -3.20 -6.48
CA THR A 26 12.33 -2.07 -6.10
C THR A 26 11.54 -1.04 -5.29
N VAL A 27 10.45 -0.53 -5.85
CA VAL A 27 9.56 0.45 -5.19
C VAL A 27 8.99 -0.10 -3.89
N LEU A 28 8.65 -1.40 -3.86
CA LEU A 28 8.14 -2.07 -2.68
C LEU A 28 9.19 -2.13 -1.54
N ALA A 29 10.44 -2.49 -1.85
CA ALA A 29 11.52 -2.50 -0.85
C ALA A 29 11.86 -1.10 -0.34
N GLU A 30 11.80 -0.09 -1.21
CA GLU A 30 11.94 1.32 -0.82
C GLU A 30 10.83 1.77 0.13
N GLU A 31 9.58 1.35 -0.14
CA GLU A 31 8.45 1.64 0.75
C GLU A 31 8.65 0.93 2.10
N TYR A 32 9.13 -0.32 2.14
CA TYR A 32 9.45 -0.99 3.39
C TYR A 32 10.49 -0.21 4.18
N TYR A 33 11.60 0.13 3.55
CA TYR A 33 12.67 0.91 4.18
C TYR A 33 12.17 2.28 4.66
N ALA A 34 11.39 3.00 3.87
CA ALA A 34 10.86 4.30 4.25
C ALA A 34 10.01 4.23 5.52
N ARG A 35 9.28 3.12 5.72
CA ARG A 35 8.41 2.89 6.89
C ARG A 35 9.17 2.35 8.11
N THR A 36 10.36 1.77 7.93
CA THR A 36 11.13 1.12 9.00
C THR A 36 12.47 1.79 9.29
N LYS A 37 12.89 2.82 8.55
CA LYS A 37 14.21 3.47 8.71
C LYS A 37 14.53 3.93 10.14
N GLY A 38 13.52 4.31 10.92
CA GLY A 38 13.68 4.68 12.33
C GLY A 38 13.94 3.52 13.30
N LEU A 39 13.87 2.28 12.81
CA LEU A 39 14.01 1.04 13.59
C LEU A 39 15.42 0.43 13.47
N GLY A 40 16.39 1.17 12.91
CA GLY A 40 17.73 0.65 12.61
C GLY A 40 17.75 -0.32 11.42
N ALA A 41 16.72 -0.29 10.56
CA ALA A 41 16.59 -1.19 9.44
C ALA A 41 17.71 -0.95 8.41
N ARG A 42 18.47 -2.00 8.10
CA ARG A 42 19.52 -1.96 7.07
C ARG A 42 19.59 -3.29 6.35
N LEU A 43 19.31 -3.28 5.06
CA LEU A 43 19.53 -4.45 4.20
C LEU A 43 21.05 -4.67 4.05
N LYS A 44 21.54 -5.81 4.52
CA LYS A 44 22.96 -6.21 4.38
C LYS A 44 23.24 -6.90 3.04
N SER A 45 22.22 -7.53 2.47
CA SER A 45 22.28 -8.26 1.20
C SER A 45 20.99 -8.07 0.42
N LYS A 46 21.04 -8.34 -0.89
CA LYS A 46 19.86 -8.40 -1.73
C LYS A 46 18.99 -9.60 -1.33
N MET A 47 17.69 -9.40 -1.32
CA MET A 47 16.71 -10.45 -1.11
C MET A 47 16.59 -11.34 -2.35
N VAL A 48 16.29 -12.62 -2.17
CA VAL A 48 16.18 -13.56 -3.31
C VAL A 48 14.72 -13.86 -3.62
N LEU A 49 14.32 -13.70 -4.88
CA LEU A 49 13.03 -14.14 -5.41
C LEU A 49 13.26 -15.23 -6.46
N ARG A 50 12.60 -16.38 -6.32
CA ARG A 50 12.43 -17.39 -7.36
C ARG A 50 11.03 -17.23 -7.96
N LEU A 51 10.95 -16.66 -9.16
CA LEU A 51 9.71 -16.51 -9.93
C LEU A 51 9.68 -17.58 -11.01
N LEU A 52 8.86 -18.60 -10.83
CA LEU A 52 8.90 -19.82 -11.64
C LEU A 52 7.70 -19.88 -12.57
N ASP A 53 7.83 -20.57 -13.70
CA ASP A 53 6.70 -20.70 -14.61
C ASP A 53 5.66 -21.67 -14.05
N SER A 54 6.07 -22.89 -13.70
CA SER A 54 5.16 -23.98 -13.33
C SER A 54 5.01 -24.19 -11.83
N ARG A 55 3.93 -24.89 -11.45
CA ARG A 55 3.69 -25.29 -10.06
C ARG A 55 4.68 -26.35 -9.61
N GLU A 56 5.05 -27.26 -10.50
CA GLU A 56 5.98 -28.37 -10.28
C GLU A 56 7.34 -27.82 -9.84
N MET A 57 7.92 -26.89 -10.60
CA MET A 57 9.18 -26.23 -10.26
C MET A 57 9.09 -25.46 -8.94
N TYR A 58 7.92 -24.86 -8.66
CA TYR A 58 7.67 -24.19 -7.40
C TYR A 58 7.72 -25.13 -6.21
N LEU A 59 7.11 -26.32 -6.33
CA LEU A 59 7.17 -27.34 -5.29
C LEU A 59 8.59 -27.89 -5.12
N GLU A 60 9.29 -28.20 -6.22
CA GLU A 60 10.71 -28.63 -6.22
C GLU A 60 11.63 -27.57 -5.58
N SER A 61 11.28 -26.29 -5.72
CA SER A 61 12.00 -25.17 -5.11
C SER A 61 11.62 -24.90 -3.64
N GLY A 62 10.91 -25.81 -2.97
CA GLY A 62 10.49 -25.68 -1.56
C GLY A 62 9.19 -24.91 -1.34
N GLY A 63 8.39 -24.75 -2.41
CA GLY A 63 7.05 -24.18 -2.36
C GLY A 63 6.08 -24.95 -1.48
N SER A 64 4.97 -24.30 -1.10
CA SER A 64 3.87 -24.94 -0.38
C SER A 64 2.86 -25.56 -1.35
N ARG A 65 2.30 -26.73 -1.02
CA ARG A 65 1.19 -27.31 -1.80
C ARG A 65 -0.11 -26.48 -1.72
N GLU A 66 -0.30 -25.80 -0.59
CA GLU A 66 -1.52 -25.05 -0.26
C GLU A 66 -1.49 -23.60 -0.76
N PHE A 67 -0.28 -23.03 -0.87
CA PHE A 67 -0.10 -21.62 -1.20
C PHE A 67 0.65 -21.47 -2.51
N SER A 68 0.50 -20.31 -3.13
CA SER A 68 1.14 -19.98 -4.41
C SER A 68 2.42 -19.17 -4.30
N ALA A 69 2.79 -18.85 -3.07
CA ALA A 69 4.09 -18.36 -2.76
C ALA A 69 4.47 -18.86 -1.36
N ALA A 70 5.76 -19.05 -1.14
CA ALA A 70 6.32 -19.46 0.12
C ALA A 70 7.60 -18.68 0.41
N LEU A 71 7.87 -18.43 1.69
CA LEU A 71 9.14 -17.87 2.15
C LEU A 71 9.89 -18.99 2.90
N ARG A 72 10.99 -19.47 2.33
CA ARG A 72 11.84 -20.52 2.91
C ARG A 72 13.25 -20.00 3.05
N GLU A 73 13.79 -20.01 4.27
CA GLU A 73 15.19 -19.64 4.53
C GLU A 73 15.62 -18.27 3.99
N GLY A 74 14.68 -17.32 3.87
CA GLY A 74 14.97 -15.99 3.32
C GLY A 74 14.87 -15.92 1.79
N VAL A 75 14.49 -17.00 1.11
CA VAL A 75 14.14 -17.05 -0.32
C VAL A 75 12.63 -17.04 -0.48
N LEU A 76 12.12 -16.06 -1.23
CA LEU A 76 10.73 -16.01 -1.65
C LEU A 76 10.58 -16.82 -2.94
N VAL A 77 9.66 -17.77 -2.98
CA VAL A 77 9.39 -18.62 -4.17
C VAL A 77 7.93 -18.48 -4.56
N THR A 78 7.62 -18.35 -5.85
CA THR A 78 6.25 -18.26 -6.39
C THR A 78 6.22 -18.73 -7.84
N TYR A 79 5.02 -18.92 -8.41
CA TYR A 79 4.84 -19.33 -9.81
C TYR A 79 3.68 -18.62 -10.55
N THR A 80 3.66 -18.72 -11.89
CA THR A 80 2.71 -17.99 -12.76
C THR A 80 1.69 -18.85 -13.52
N GLN A 81 1.97 -20.13 -13.80
CA GLN A 81 1.09 -21.02 -14.57
C GLN A 81 -0.29 -21.21 -13.92
N GLY A 82 -1.33 -21.34 -14.75
CA GLY A 82 -2.70 -21.61 -14.30
C GLY A 82 -3.43 -20.39 -13.68
N ARG A 83 -2.84 -19.19 -13.74
CA ARG A 83 -3.33 -17.97 -13.08
C ARG A 83 -3.66 -16.82 -14.03
N GLY A 84 -3.95 -17.15 -15.29
CA GLY A 84 -4.17 -16.15 -16.34
C GLY A 84 -2.96 -15.24 -16.54
N ARG A 85 -1.73 -15.77 -16.35
CA ARG A 85 -0.45 -15.04 -16.42
C ARG A 85 -0.29 -13.90 -15.40
N SER A 86 -1.18 -13.77 -14.42
CA SER A 86 -1.08 -12.74 -13.39
C SER A 86 -0.26 -13.21 -12.18
N ILE A 87 0.79 -12.46 -11.86
CA ILE A 87 1.60 -12.68 -10.66
C ILE A 87 0.73 -12.40 -9.41
N PRO A 88 0.76 -13.25 -8.36
CA PRO A 88 -0.02 -13.03 -7.14
C PRO A 88 0.58 -11.93 -6.26
N TRP A 89 0.53 -10.70 -6.75
CA TRP A 89 1.23 -9.56 -6.16
C TRP A 89 0.85 -9.29 -4.71
N HIS A 90 -0.40 -9.50 -4.33
CA HIS A 90 -0.82 -9.39 -2.93
C HIS A 90 0.01 -10.31 -2.02
N THR A 91 0.18 -11.57 -2.41
CA THR A 91 0.94 -12.56 -1.64
C THR A 91 2.43 -12.27 -1.68
N ILE A 92 2.98 -11.90 -2.84
CA ILE A 92 4.40 -11.52 -2.97
C ILE A 92 4.72 -10.30 -2.11
N GLN A 93 3.84 -9.29 -2.08
CA GLN A 93 4.01 -8.13 -1.22
C GLN A 93 4.00 -8.54 0.25
N SER A 94 2.99 -9.31 0.68
CA SER A 94 2.90 -9.76 2.07
C SER A 94 4.11 -10.59 2.52
N LEU A 95 4.53 -11.57 1.72
CA LEU A 95 5.72 -12.38 2.03
C LEU A 95 7.03 -11.60 1.86
N GLY A 96 7.09 -10.67 0.91
CA GLY A 96 8.23 -9.78 0.71
C GLY A 96 8.50 -8.90 1.92
N PHE A 97 7.47 -8.41 2.61
CA PHE A 97 7.66 -7.69 3.87
C PHE A 97 8.25 -8.60 4.96
N ARG A 98 7.78 -9.86 5.06
CA ARG A 98 8.34 -10.83 6.01
C ARG A 98 9.81 -11.15 5.70
N GLN A 99 10.16 -11.28 4.42
CA GLN A 99 11.53 -11.45 3.96
C GLN A 99 12.39 -10.23 4.32
N TYR A 100 11.88 -9.03 4.05
CA TYR A 100 12.54 -7.77 4.39
C TYR A 100 12.81 -7.66 5.89
N VAL A 101 11.83 -7.94 6.75
CA VAL A 101 12.00 -7.91 8.21
C VAL A 101 13.12 -8.86 8.65
N ARG A 102 13.16 -10.09 8.12
CA ARG A 102 14.22 -11.06 8.42
C ARG A 102 15.60 -10.58 7.98
N ALA A 103 15.68 -9.90 6.84
CA ALA A 103 16.95 -9.46 6.26
C ALA A 103 17.45 -8.11 6.84
N ALA A 104 16.54 -7.23 7.26
CA ALA A 104 16.85 -5.83 7.56
C ALA A 104 16.78 -5.48 9.05
N LEU A 105 15.97 -6.17 9.85
CA LEU A 105 15.78 -5.84 11.27
C LEU A 105 16.66 -6.73 12.15
N PRO A 106 17.37 -6.17 13.15
CA PRO A 106 18.22 -6.96 14.06
C PRO A 106 17.43 -7.62 15.21
N PHE A 107 16.10 -7.65 15.13
CA PHE A 107 15.22 -8.15 16.18
C PHE A 107 13.95 -8.78 15.59
N THR A 108 13.26 -9.57 16.40
CA THR A 108 12.01 -10.23 16.01
C THR A 108 10.81 -9.36 16.36
N LEU A 109 9.99 -9.06 15.36
CA LEU A 109 8.70 -8.38 15.58
C LEU A 109 7.70 -9.30 16.30
N PRO A 110 6.81 -8.75 17.15
CA PRO A 110 5.69 -9.50 17.69
C PRO A 110 4.83 -10.07 16.57
N ARG A 111 4.23 -11.23 16.79
CA ARG A 111 3.54 -11.99 15.74
C ARG A 111 2.44 -11.18 15.06
N TRP A 112 1.61 -10.48 15.83
CA TRP A 112 0.55 -9.63 15.29
C TRP A 112 1.10 -8.45 14.48
N VAL A 113 2.20 -7.81 14.89
CA VAL A 113 2.84 -6.73 14.12
C VAL A 113 3.36 -7.28 12.80
N LYS A 114 4.15 -8.36 12.86
CA LYS A 114 4.75 -8.98 11.67
C LYS A 114 3.68 -9.37 10.65
N ASN A 115 2.61 -10.02 11.11
CA ASN A 115 1.54 -10.50 10.24
C ASN A 115 0.60 -9.37 9.76
N GLY A 116 0.16 -8.51 10.67
CA GLY A 116 -0.72 -7.38 10.34
C GLY A 116 -0.07 -6.41 9.35
N THR A 117 1.21 -6.08 9.56
CA THR A 117 1.97 -5.23 8.64
C THR A 117 2.27 -5.92 7.31
N ALA A 118 2.53 -7.23 7.30
CA ALA A 118 2.65 -7.99 6.05
C ALA A 118 1.36 -7.89 5.22
N ILE A 119 0.20 -8.10 5.83
CA ILE A 119 -1.09 -8.00 5.14
C ILE A 119 -1.39 -6.55 4.71
N TYR A 120 -1.04 -5.56 5.54
CA TYR A 120 -1.13 -4.13 5.20
C TYR A 120 -0.38 -3.80 3.91
N PHE A 121 0.85 -4.30 3.75
CA PHE A 121 1.60 -4.17 2.50
C PHE A 121 1.08 -5.07 1.38
N GLY A 122 0.51 -6.23 1.71
CA GLY A 122 -0.18 -7.10 0.76
C GLY A 122 -1.27 -6.38 -0.02
N TYR A 123 -2.01 -5.47 0.62
CA TYR A 123 -3.06 -4.68 -0.02
C TYR A 123 -2.57 -3.37 -0.67
N ALA A 124 -1.29 -3.03 -0.58
CA ALA A 124 -0.78 -1.80 -1.19
C ALA A 124 -0.91 -1.85 -2.73
N LEU A 125 -1.32 -0.74 -3.34
CA LEU A 125 -1.43 -0.62 -4.79
C LEU A 125 -0.12 -0.05 -5.36
N TRP A 126 0.46 -0.72 -6.34
CA TRP A 126 1.60 -0.19 -7.08
C TRP A 126 1.13 0.85 -8.09
N THR A 127 1.72 2.04 -8.05
CA THR A 127 1.36 3.18 -8.91
C THR A 127 2.41 3.46 -9.99
N GLY A 128 3.29 2.50 -10.24
CA GLY A 128 4.44 2.65 -11.13
C GLY A 128 5.67 3.21 -10.40
N ASP A 129 5.54 4.42 -9.85
CA ASP A 129 6.64 5.13 -9.17
C ASP A 129 6.55 5.10 -7.64
N GLY A 130 5.55 4.41 -7.07
CA GLY A 130 5.29 4.36 -5.64
C GLY A 130 4.32 3.26 -5.23
N MET A 131 4.01 3.22 -3.92
CA MET A 131 2.96 2.36 -3.36
C MET A 131 1.91 3.22 -2.65
N ALA A 132 0.63 3.01 -2.97
CA ALA A 132 -0.48 3.49 -2.16
C ALA A 132 -0.81 2.44 -1.10
N CYS A 133 -0.27 2.61 0.10
CA CYS A 133 -0.49 1.71 1.24
C CYS A 133 -1.67 2.15 2.11
N GLY A 134 -2.25 1.21 2.87
CA GLY A 134 -3.36 1.48 3.77
C GLY A 134 -4.74 1.26 3.15
N ILE A 135 -4.82 0.57 2.02
CA ILE A 135 -6.09 0.17 1.41
C ILE A 135 -6.88 -0.70 2.39
N LEU A 136 -8.14 -0.32 2.61
CA LEU A 136 -9.09 -1.11 3.39
C LEU A 136 -9.82 -2.07 2.46
N ASN A 137 -9.56 -3.38 2.62
CA ASN A 137 -10.29 -4.42 1.91
C ASN A 137 -11.66 -4.62 2.57
N GLU A 138 -12.73 -4.34 1.82
CA GLU A 138 -14.11 -4.37 2.29
C GLU A 138 -14.50 -5.71 2.89
N ARG A 139 -14.36 -6.81 2.13
CA ARG A 139 -14.67 -8.16 2.62
C ARG A 139 -13.94 -8.53 3.90
N ARG A 140 -12.66 -8.17 4.03
CA ARG A 140 -11.88 -8.44 5.25
C ARG A 140 -12.34 -7.57 6.42
N LEU A 141 -12.71 -6.32 6.15
CA LEU A 141 -13.25 -5.42 7.17
C LEU A 141 -14.62 -5.91 7.67
N GLU A 142 -15.50 -6.38 6.79
CA GLU A 142 -16.78 -7.00 7.13
C GLU A 142 -16.59 -8.20 8.06
N LYS A 143 -15.68 -9.12 7.72
CA LYS A 143 -15.34 -10.25 8.58
C LYS A 143 -14.90 -9.85 9.99
N VAL A 144 -14.07 -8.80 10.11
CA VAL A 144 -13.64 -8.33 11.43
C VAL A 144 -14.79 -7.71 12.22
N ARG A 145 -15.74 -7.06 11.54
CA ARG A 145 -16.96 -6.56 12.17
C ARG A 145 -17.89 -7.69 12.61
N GLU A 146 -17.96 -8.78 11.84
CA GLU A 146 -18.66 -10.00 12.22
C GLU A 146 -18.06 -10.59 13.50
N TYR A 147 -16.73 -10.75 13.57
CA TYR A 147 -16.05 -11.19 14.81
C TYR A 147 -16.38 -10.29 16.00
N LEU A 148 -16.47 -8.97 15.79
CA LEU A 148 -16.82 -8.03 16.85
C LEU A 148 -18.27 -8.22 17.32
N LYS A 149 -19.21 -8.39 16.39
CA LYS A 149 -20.62 -8.64 16.67
C LYS A 149 -20.82 -9.95 17.45
N GLU A 150 -20.09 -10.99 17.07
CA GLU A 150 -20.12 -12.32 17.68
C GLU A 150 -19.32 -12.41 18.99
N ARG A 151 -18.67 -11.31 19.40
CA ARG A 151 -17.76 -11.26 20.56
C ARG A 151 -16.58 -12.23 20.46
N ASP A 152 -16.17 -12.57 19.24
CA ASP A 152 -15.07 -13.48 18.92
C ASP A 152 -13.74 -12.76 18.59
N ILE A 153 -13.67 -11.45 18.83
CA ILE A 153 -12.43 -10.68 18.71
C ILE A 153 -11.41 -11.15 19.77
N LEU A 154 -10.19 -11.49 19.32
CA LEU A 154 -9.09 -11.85 20.20
C LEU A 154 -8.72 -10.64 21.08
N ARG A 155 -8.73 -10.83 22.40
CA ARG A 155 -8.36 -9.75 23.32
C ARG A 155 -6.94 -9.24 23.06
N PHE A 156 -6.72 -7.93 23.14
CA PHE A 156 -5.42 -7.32 22.81
C PHE A 156 -4.30 -7.79 23.75
N ASP A 157 -4.57 -7.95 25.05
CA ASP A 157 -3.60 -8.51 26.00
C ASP A 157 -3.14 -9.91 25.60
N ARG A 158 -4.06 -10.74 25.10
CA ARG A 158 -3.74 -12.05 24.54
C ARG A 158 -2.99 -11.93 23.22
N MET A 159 -3.41 -11.05 22.30
CA MET A 159 -2.72 -10.84 21.02
C MET A 159 -1.26 -10.40 21.19
N LEU A 160 -0.94 -9.67 22.27
CA LEU A 160 0.43 -9.26 22.60
C LEU A 160 1.33 -10.42 23.07
N THR A 161 0.75 -11.52 23.56
CA THR A 161 1.47 -12.63 24.20
C THR A 161 1.18 -14.01 23.58
N ILE A 162 0.33 -14.09 22.56
CA ILE A 162 -0.12 -15.33 21.93
C ILE A 162 1.06 -16.17 21.40
N SER A 163 1.02 -17.48 21.68
CA SER A 163 2.05 -18.41 21.24
C SER A 163 1.95 -18.69 19.73
N ALA A 164 2.91 -19.47 19.20
CA ALA A 164 2.86 -19.88 17.80
C ALA A 164 1.67 -20.82 17.52
N ASP A 165 1.47 -21.80 18.39
CA ASP A 165 0.47 -22.85 18.20
C ASP A 165 -0.94 -22.29 18.37
N GLU A 166 -1.14 -21.46 19.39
CA GLU A 166 -2.39 -20.74 19.62
C GLU A 166 -2.74 -19.81 18.45
N TRP A 167 -1.74 -19.14 17.87
CA TRP A 167 -1.96 -18.32 16.69
C TRP A 167 -2.44 -19.16 15.52
N ASN A 168 -1.80 -20.31 15.29
CA ASN A 168 -2.08 -21.19 14.16
C ASN A 168 -3.44 -21.87 14.28
N ALA A 169 -3.92 -22.15 15.50
CA ALA A 169 -5.25 -22.71 15.73
C ALA A 169 -6.40 -21.85 15.19
N ASN A 170 -6.22 -20.52 15.10
CA ASN A 170 -7.22 -19.58 14.58
C ASN A 170 -6.62 -18.60 13.56
N ASN A 171 -5.82 -19.13 12.63
CA ASN A 171 -4.90 -18.35 11.81
C ASN A 171 -5.57 -17.21 11.02
N GLN A 172 -6.68 -17.50 10.34
CA GLN A 172 -7.37 -16.52 9.51
C GLN A 172 -7.94 -15.35 10.32
N ARG A 173 -8.68 -15.64 11.41
CA ARG A 173 -9.24 -14.63 12.31
C ARG A 173 -8.14 -13.75 12.90
N ASN A 174 -7.06 -14.37 13.38
CA ASN A 174 -5.91 -13.67 13.95
C ASN A 174 -5.22 -12.76 12.92
N HIS A 175 -5.11 -13.20 11.66
CA HIS A 175 -4.60 -12.40 10.54
C HIS A 175 -5.49 -11.19 10.23
N ASP A 176 -6.80 -11.40 10.15
CA ASP A 176 -7.79 -10.36 9.83
C ASP A 176 -7.80 -9.27 10.90
N GLN A 177 -7.81 -9.66 12.18
CA GLN A 177 -7.77 -8.73 13.29
C GLN A 177 -6.40 -8.03 13.43
N ALA A 178 -5.28 -8.74 13.29
CA ALA A 178 -3.96 -8.09 13.35
C ALA A 178 -3.77 -7.05 12.22
N TRP A 179 -4.32 -7.33 11.03
CA TRP A 179 -4.33 -6.36 9.93
C TRP A 179 -5.13 -5.10 10.28
N THR A 180 -6.37 -5.23 10.78
CA THR A 180 -7.17 -4.06 11.16
C THR A 180 -6.59 -3.31 12.36
N MET A 181 -5.94 -3.99 13.30
CA MET A 181 -5.21 -3.33 14.39
C MET A 181 -4.05 -2.48 13.85
N VAL A 182 -3.28 -2.98 12.88
CA VAL A 182 -2.23 -2.19 12.21
C VAL A 182 -2.84 -1.01 11.43
N GLN A 183 -3.97 -1.21 10.75
CA GLN A 183 -4.69 -0.12 10.07
C GLN A 183 -5.13 0.98 11.06
N PHE A 184 -5.68 0.58 12.20
CA PHE A 184 -6.07 1.52 13.26
C PHE A 184 -4.86 2.34 13.75
N LEU A 185 -3.76 1.67 14.06
CA LEU A 185 -2.54 2.31 14.58
C LEU A 185 -1.90 3.28 13.58
N ILE A 186 -2.01 3.02 12.27
CA ILE A 186 -1.40 3.85 11.23
C ILE A 186 -2.33 4.98 10.78
N SER A 187 -3.63 4.72 10.66
CA SER A 187 -4.54 5.56 9.89
C SER A 187 -5.67 6.19 10.72
N ALA A 188 -6.03 5.62 11.86
CA ALA A 188 -7.16 6.14 12.64
C ALA A 188 -6.88 7.53 13.20
N GLU A 189 -7.94 8.34 13.33
CA GLU A 189 -7.87 9.70 13.86
C GLU A 189 -6.78 10.53 13.15
N ASN A 190 -6.72 10.45 11.82
CA ASN A 190 -5.70 11.10 10.98
C ASN A 190 -4.26 10.70 11.33
N GLY A 191 -4.05 9.44 11.71
CA GLY A 191 -2.73 8.87 12.02
C GLY A 191 -2.21 9.23 13.41
N LYS A 192 -3.09 9.66 14.33
CA LYS A 192 -2.74 10.02 15.73
C LYS A 192 -1.88 8.97 16.43
N TYR A 193 -2.15 7.69 16.21
CA TYR A 193 -1.47 6.58 16.90
C TYR A 193 -0.13 6.19 16.28
N ARG A 194 0.20 6.69 15.08
CA ARG A 194 1.37 6.25 14.32
C ARG A 194 2.69 6.53 15.05
N PRO A 195 2.94 7.73 15.62
CA PRO A 195 4.18 7.97 16.37
C PRO A 195 4.34 7.05 17.59
N ALA A 196 3.23 6.71 18.27
CA ALA A 196 3.25 5.77 19.39
C ALA A 196 3.53 4.34 18.93
N PHE A 197 2.99 3.94 17.78
CA PHE A 197 3.27 2.64 17.17
C PHE A 197 4.73 2.49 16.72
N ASP A 198 5.31 3.52 16.08
CA ASP A 198 6.73 3.51 15.72
C ASP A 198 7.60 3.35 16.98
N ARG A 199 7.30 4.10 18.06
CA ARG A 199 7.99 4.00 19.34
C ARG A 199 7.77 2.67 20.06
N PHE A 200 6.62 2.03 19.88
CA PHE A 200 6.35 0.68 20.38
C PHE A 200 7.30 -0.31 19.73
N ILE A 201 7.49 -0.25 18.41
CA ILE A 201 8.42 -1.14 17.71
C ILE A 201 9.87 -0.87 18.14
N ILE A 202 10.26 0.39 18.36
CA ILE A 202 11.57 0.74 18.94
C ILE A 202 11.76 0.11 20.33
N ASP A 203 10.73 0.11 21.18
CA ASP A 203 10.80 -0.53 22.48
C ASP A 203 10.97 -2.05 22.38
N ILE A 204 10.33 -2.70 21.39
CA ILE A 204 10.57 -4.12 21.10
C ILE A 204 12.03 -4.35 20.66
N ALA A 205 12.57 -3.48 19.80
CA ALA A 205 13.97 -3.56 19.38
C ALA A 205 14.94 -3.46 20.58
N ARG A 206 14.54 -2.75 21.64
CA ARG A 206 15.25 -2.65 22.93
C ARG A 206 14.91 -3.78 23.91
N LYS A 207 14.37 -4.90 23.42
CA LYS A 207 14.03 -6.11 24.17
C LYS A 207 12.99 -5.90 25.28
N ARG A 208 12.18 -4.83 25.22
CA ARG A 208 11.04 -4.68 26.14
C ARG A 208 9.96 -5.68 25.78
N SER A 209 9.29 -6.26 26.79
CA SER A 209 8.17 -7.17 26.55
C SER A 209 7.02 -6.43 25.83
N PRO A 210 6.28 -7.09 24.91
CA PRO A 210 5.18 -6.44 24.20
C PRO A 210 4.13 -5.81 25.12
N PRO A 211 3.67 -6.45 26.23
CA PRO A 211 2.74 -5.80 27.16
C PRO A 211 3.29 -4.50 27.77
N ALA A 212 4.54 -4.52 28.26
CA ALA A 212 5.16 -3.35 28.89
C ALA A 212 5.44 -2.22 27.88
N ALA A 213 5.85 -2.57 26.66
CA ALA A 213 6.02 -1.61 25.57
C ALA A 213 4.67 -0.98 25.18
N PHE A 214 3.62 -1.79 25.11
CA PHE A 214 2.29 -1.34 24.73
C PHE A 214 1.71 -0.35 25.76
N ALA A 215 1.70 -0.74 27.03
CA ALA A 215 1.22 0.12 28.12
C ALA A 215 1.96 1.47 28.15
N ARG A 216 3.30 1.45 27.97
CA ARG A 216 4.12 2.66 27.93
C ARG A 216 3.76 3.61 26.79
N ARG A 217 3.41 3.10 25.61
CA ARG A 217 3.24 3.92 24.39
C ARG A 217 1.82 4.36 24.14
N PHE A 218 0.84 3.56 24.55
CA PHE A 218 -0.57 3.83 24.29
C PHE A 218 -1.33 4.28 25.53
N GLY A 219 -0.72 4.15 26.72
CA GLY A 219 -1.33 4.46 28.00
C GLY A 219 -2.42 3.47 28.38
N GLY A 220 -2.74 3.41 29.68
CA GLY A 220 -3.77 2.52 30.21
C GLY A 220 -3.50 1.04 29.94
N THR A 221 -4.57 0.25 30.01
CA THR A 221 -4.52 -1.19 29.76
C THR A 221 -4.78 -1.52 28.29
N ALA A 222 -4.27 -2.68 27.82
CA ALA A 222 -4.58 -3.18 26.49
C ALA A 222 -6.10 -3.30 26.23
N ARG A 223 -6.88 -3.59 27.28
CA ARG A 223 -8.35 -3.66 27.25
C ARG A 223 -9.01 -2.30 26.98
N GLU A 224 -8.53 -1.24 27.61
CA GLU A 224 -9.04 0.12 27.35
C GLU A 224 -8.71 0.58 25.94
N PHE A 225 -7.52 0.24 25.45
CA PHE A 225 -7.14 0.54 24.08
C PHE A 225 -7.96 -0.25 23.06
N GLN A 226 -8.25 -1.52 23.34
CA GLN A 226 -9.15 -2.33 22.52
C GLN A 226 -10.53 -1.69 22.38
N LYS A 227 -11.12 -1.13 23.45
CA LYS A 227 -12.40 -0.40 23.36
C LYS A 227 -12.35 0.77 22.36
N ARG A 228 -11.21 1.47 22.26
CA ARG A 228 -11.03 2.55 21.28
C ARG A 228 -10.99 2.01 19.85
N TYR A 229 -10.27 0.91 19.65
CA TYR A 229 -10.21 0.19 18.38
C TYR A 229 -11.59 -0.32 17.94
N GLU A 230 -12.37 -0.92 18.85
CA GLU A 230 -13.73 -1.40 18.57
C GLU A 230 -14.67 -0.26 18.17
N ARG A 231 -14.61 0.88 18.88
CA ARG A 231 -15.35 2.09 18.48
C ARG A 231 -14.92 2.62 17.11
N TRP A 232 -13.63 2.53 16.79
CA TRP A 232 -13.15 2.93 15.48
C TRP A 232 -13.72 2.01 14.39
N LEU A 233 -13.69 0.68 14.57
CA LEU A 233 -14.22 -0.29 13.60
C LEU A 233 -15.69 -0.05 13.22
N THR A 234 -16.49 0.42 14.19
CA THR A 234 -17.92 0.72 14.00
C THR A 234 -18.20 2.17 13.62
N SER A 235 -17.19 3.03 13.56
CA SER A 235 -17.35 4.43 13.18
C SER A 235 -17.44 4.62 11.65
N ASP A 236 -18.03 5.73 11.24
CA ASP A 236 -18.09 6.15 9.84
C ASP A 236 -16.71 6.43 9.21
N GLN A 237 -15.65 6.56 10.03
CA GLN A 237 -14.29 6.76 9.55
C GLN A 237 -13.72 5.49 8.89
N VAL A 238 -14.30 4.32 9.16
CA VAL A 238 -13.80 3.03 8.68
C VAL A 238 -14.69 2.55 7.55
N LYS A 239 -14.43 3.07 6.35
CA LYS A 239 -15.07 2.64 5.12
C LYS A 239 -14.00 2.26 4.11
N PRO A 240 -14.30 1.43 3.09
CA PRO A 240 -13.42 1.28 1.95
C PRO A 240 -12.92 2.66 1.50
N ASN A 241 -11.60 2.86 1.49
CA ASN A 241 -11.03 4.19 1.30
C ASN A 241 -10.92 4.53 -0.18
N GLU A 242 -12.09 4.79 -0.78
CA GLU A 242 -12.21 5.19 -2.19
C GLU A 242 -11.33 6.39 -2.53
N GLU A 243 -11.19 7.38 -1.64
CA GLU A 243 -10.25 8.49 -1.82
C GLU A 243 -8.80 8.03 -2.05
N LEU A 244 -8.34 7.00 -1.33
CA LEU A 244 -6.98 6.48 -1.51
C LEU A 244 -6.83 5.71 -2.82
N LYS A 245 -7.87 4.98 -3.23
CA LYS A 245 -7.90 4.30 -4.54
C LYS A 245 -7.92 5.32 -5.67
N THR A 246 -8.77 6.34 -5.60
CA THR A 246 -8.81 7.49 -6.52
C THR A 246 -7.46 8.16 -6.61
N ARG A 247 -6.83 8.47 -5.47
CA ARG A 247 -5.47 9.02 -5.44
C ARG A 247 -4.47 8.10 -6.13
N ALA A 248 -4.53 6.79 -5.91
CA ALA A 248 -3.64 5.83 -6.56
C ALA A 248 -3.84 5.82 -8.09
N THR A 249 -5.08 5.92 -8.58
CA THR A 249 -5.39 6.07 -10.01
C THR A 249 -4.78 7.35 -10.58
N VAL A 250 -4.99 8.51 -9.92
CA VAL A 250 -4.43 9.80 -10.36
C VAL A 250 -2.90 9.76 -10.36
N VAL A 251 -2.26 9.19 -9.33
CA VAL A 251 -0.79 9.01 -9.29
C VAL A 251 -0.33 8.14 -10.47
N THR A 252 -1.03 7.05 -10.75
CA THR A 252 -0.65 6.11 -11.82
C THR A 252 -0.79 6.77 -13.20
N LEU A 253 -1.89 7.45 -13.49
CA LEU A 253 -2.04 8.16 -14.77
C LEU A 253 -1.04 9.33 -14.90
N THR A 254 -0.78 10.07 -13.83
CA THR A 254 0.24 11.13 -13.82
C THR A 254 1.64 10.55 -14.06
N SER A 255 1.92 9.35 -13.57
CA SER A 255 3.14 8.60 -13.82
C SER A 255 3.33 8.29 -15.32
N PHE A 256 2.26 7.94 -16.04
CA PHE A 256 2.29 7.78 -17.49
C PHE A 256 2.37 9.11 -18.25
N LEU A 257 1.70 10.16 -17.78
CA LEU A 257 1.83 11.51 -18.33
C LEU A 257 3.28 12.02 -18.24
N ALA A 258 3.98 11.73 -17.15
CA ALA A 258 5.40 12.04 -17.00
C ALA A 258 6.27 11.35 -18.06
N ARG A 259 5.93 10.12 -18.43
CA ARG A 259 6.64 9.34 -19.46
C ARG A 259 6.31 9.83 -20.86
N ALA A 260 5.05 10.19 -21.13
CA ALA A 260 4.67 10.84 -22.38
C ALA A 260 5.42 12.18 -22.56
N HIS A 261 5.52 12.98 -21.51
CA HIS A 261 6.31 14.21 -21.51
C HIS A 261 7.81 13.93 -21.75
N PHE A 262 8.38 12.88 -21.15
CA PHE A 262 9.76 12.45 -21.43
C PHE A 262 9.97 12.10 -22.91
N LEU A 263 8.97 11.48 -23.55
CA LEU A 263 8.93 11.19 -24.98
C LEU A 263 8.63 12.42 -25.86
N ARG A 264 8.55 13.62 -25.27
CA ARG A 264 8.19 14.88 -25.94
C ARG A 264 6.81 14.86 -26.61
N MET A 265 5.92 13.98 -26.15
CA MET A 265 4.51 13.99 -26.58
C MET A 265 3.83 15.23 -25.99
N LYS A 266 3.03 15.89 -26.81
CA LYS A 266 2.16 16.99 -26.41
C LYS A 266 0.72 16.54 -26.62
N PHE A 267 -0.17 17.02 -25.76
CA PHE A 267 -1.59 16.77 -25.83
C PHE A 267 -2.31 18.10 -25.68
N GLU A 268 -3.32 18.34 -26.51
CA GLU A 268 -4.17 19.54 -26.46
C GLU A 268 -5.07 19.48 -25.22
N ASP A 269 -5.63 18.31 -24.93
CA ASP A 269 -6.51 18.06 -23.81
C ASP A 269 -6.29 16.67 -23.17
N VAL A 270 -7.12 16.36 -22.18
CA VAL A 270 -7.01 15.09 -21.45
C VAL A 270 -7.49 13.90 -22.27
N GLU A 271 -8.44 14.08 -23.20
CA GLU A 271 -8.95 12.99 -24.02
C GLU A 271 -7.90 12.53 -25.02
N GLU A 272 -7.14 13.44 -25.61
CA GLU A 272 -6.01 13.10 -26.47
C GLU A 272 -4.96 12.27 -25.71
N PHE A 273 -4.66 12.65 -24.46
CA PHE A 273 -3.76 11.89 -23.59
C PHE A 273 -4.30 10.49 -23.26
N LEU A 274 -5.57 10.39 -22.85
CA LEU A 274 -6.20 9.11 -22.49
C LEU A 274 -6.32 8.20 -23.72
N GLN A 275 -6.61 8.75 -24.89
CA GLN A 275 -6.65 8.02 -26.15
C GLN A 275 -5.27 7.49 -26.54
N ALA A 276 -4.23 8.33 -26.46
CA ALA A 276 -2.85 7.90 -26.67
C ALA A 276 -2.43 6.78 -25.71
N ALA A 277 -2.90 6.84 -24.47
CA ALA A 277 -2.67 5.80 -23.47
C ALA A 277 -3.36 4.47 -23.82
N ARG A 278 -4.63 4.51 -24.25
CA ARG A 278 -5.41 3.33 -24.69
C ARG A 278 -4.82 2.66 -25.92
N GLU A 279 -4.37 3.46 -26.89
CA GLU A 279 -3.71 2.98 -28.11
C GLU A 279 -2.28 2.45 -27.84
N GLY A 280 -1.79 2.63 -26.61
CA GLY A 280 -0.43 2.27 -26.24
C GLY A 280 0.60 3.08 -27.01
N ARG A 281 0.35 4.36 -27.33
CA ARG A 281 1.36 5.26 -27.91
C ARG A 281 2.43 5.66 -26.88
N ILE A 282 2.11 5.59 -25.59
CA ILE A 282 3.05 5.89 -24.49
C ILE A 282 3.91 4.66 -24.19
N ARG A 283 4.82 4.31 -25.12
CA ARG A 283 5.73 3.16 -25.00
C ARG A 283 7.15 3.60 -24.73
N ILE A 284 7.66 3.18 -23.57
CA ILE A 284 9.09 3.28 -23.26
C ILE A 284 9.75 1.96 -23.68
N ASP A 285 10.86 2.03 -24.40
CA ASP A 285 11.68 0.85 -24.67
C ASP A 285 12.44 0.44 -23.40
N TRP A 286 12.09 -0.73 -22.84
CA TRP A 286 12.75 -1.28 -21.65
C TRP A 286 14.26 -1.36 -21.83
N LYS A 287 14.77 -1.75 -23.00
CA LYS A 287 16.21 -1.92 -23.23
C LYS A 287 16.96 -0.59 -23.14
N LYS A 288 16.32 0.51 -23.56
CA LYS A 288 16.93 1.85 -23.56
C LYS A 288 16.73 2.59 -22.25
N GLN A 289 15.58 2.42 -21.59
CA GLN A 289 15.15 3.25 -20.46
C GLN A 289 14.45 2.42 -19.38
N GLN A 290 15.13 1.40 -18.84
CA GLN A 290 14.60 0.48 -17.83
C GLN A 290 13.91 1.20 -16.64
N ARG A 291 14.46 2.33 -16.19
CA ARG A 291 13.91 3.09 -15.03
C ARG A 291 12.60 3.82 -15.34
N LEU A 292 12.34 4.11 -16.61
CA LEU A 292 11.12 4.81 -17.03
C LEU A 292 10.07 3.83 -17.56
N TRP A 293 10.41 2.56 -17.76
CA TRP A 293 9.45 1.60 -18.24
C TRP A 293 8.39 1.25 -17.19
N LEU A 294 7.15 1.09 -17.64
CA LEU A 294 6.04 0.52 -16.88
C LEU A 294 5.27 -0.46 -17.77
N PRO A 295 4.63 -1.49 -17.19
CA PRO A 295 3.85 -2.43 -17.97
C PRO A 295 2.53 -1.80 -18.44
N GLN A 296 2.11 -2.14 -19.65
CA GLN A 296 0.83 -1.72 -20.21
C GLN A 296 -0.35 -2.14 -19.32
N SER A 297 -0.29 -3.33 -18.71
CA SER A 297 -1.34 -3.81 -17.79
C SER A 297 -1.58 -2.93 -16.56
N LEU A 298 -0.59 -2.13 -16.14
CA LEU A 298 -0.78 -1.14 -15.08
C LEU A 298 -1.56 0.08 -15.62
N LEU A 299 -1.27 0.51 -16.85
CA LEU A 299 -1.99 1.58 -17.52
C LEU A 299 -3.44 1.19 -17.79
N ASP A 300 -3.67 0.01 -18.36
CA ASP A 300 -5.01 -0.50 -18.69
C ASP A 300 -5.91 -0.54 -17.44
N LYS A 301 -5.36 -1.03 -16.32
CA LYS A 301 -6.07 -1.03 -15.04
C LYS A 301 -6.41 0.40 -14.59
N ALA A 302 -5.45 1.32 -14.66
CA ALA A 302 -5.67 2.71 -14.25
C ALA A 302 -6.69 3.42 -15.13
N LEU A 303 -6.71 3.15 -16.44
CA LEU A 303 -7.71 3.66 -17.39
C LEU A 303 -9.11 3.14 -17.05
N LYS A 304 -9.25 1.83 -16.81
CA LYS A 304 -10.52 1.23 -16.37
C LYS A 304 -11.03 1.81 -15.05
N ASP A 305 -10.13 2.09 -14.11
CA ASP A 305 -10.50 2.76 -12.86
C ASP A 305 -10.84 4.24 -13.07
N ALA A 306 -10.19 4.90 -14.04
CA ALA A 306 -10.46 6.29 -14.40
C ALA A 306 -11.81 6.48 -15.12
N GLU A 307 -12.31 5.51 -15.89
CA GLU A 307 -13.65 5.56 -16.49
C GLU A 307 -14.77 5.69 -15.44
N LYS A 308 -14.52 5.22 -14.22
CA LYS A 308 -15.45 5.35 -13.09
C LYS A 308 -15.39 6.74 -12.44
N LEU A 309 -14.38 7.55 -12.77
CA LEU A 309 -14.08 8.86 -12.21
C LEU A 309 -14.33 9.89 -13.33
N ARG A 310 -15.40 10.68 -13.25
CA ARG A 310 -16.00 11.25 -14.48
C ARG A 310 -15.30 12.50 -15.05
N SER A 311 -14.71 13.36 -14.21
CA SER A 311 -14.28 14.70 -14.66
C SER A 311 -12.77 14.85 -14.64
N TRP A 312 -12.13 14.59 -15.77
CA TRP A 312 -10.68 14.77 -15.95
C TRP A 312 -10.37 16.02 -16.76
N SER A 313 -9.19 16.62 -16.53
CA SER A 313 -8.65 17.69 -17.37
C SER A 313 -7.12 17.74 -17.30
N LEU A 314 -6.51 18.42 -18.27
CA LEU A 314 -5.09 18.77 -18.25
C LEU A 314 -4.92 20.24 -17.85
N GLY A 315 -4.08 20.46 -16.84
CA GLY A 315 -3.59 21.78 -16.45
C GLY A 315 -2.11 21.96 -16.80
N LYS A 316 -1.55 23.11 -16.41
CA LYS A 316 -0.11 23.38 -16.54
C LYS A 316 0.43 23.96 -15.24
N LYS A 317 1.62 23.53 -14.83
CA LYS A 317 2.38 24.09 -13.70
C LYS A 317 3.86 24.14 -14.04
N ALA A 318 4.45 25.34 -14.04
CA ALA A 318 5.86 25.56 -14.38
C ALA A 318 6.28 24.85 -15.68
N ASN A 319 5.52 25.08 -16.76
CA ASN A 319 5.70 24.49 -18.09
C ASN A 319 5.58 22.96 -18.18
N ARG A 320 5.03 22.30 -17.16
CA ARG A 320 4.73 20.86 -17.19
C ARG A 320 3.23 20.62 -17.16
N PRO A 321 2.73 19.61 -17.92
CA PRO A 321 1.33 19.24 -17.83
C PRO A 321 1.02 18.66 -16.45
N THR A 322 -0.18 18.92 -15.96
CA THR A 322 -0.71 18.36 -14.72
C THR A 322 -2.00 17.63 -15.02
N LEU A 323 -2.25 16.51 -14.38
CA LEU A 323 -3.51 15.78 -14.51
C LEU A 323 -4.44 16.18 -13.38
N VAL A 324 -5.64 16.64 -13.68
CA VAL A 324 -6.63 17.05 -12.68
C VAL A 324 -7.84 16.13 -12.79
N LEU A 325 -8.25 15.60 -11.65
CA LEU A 325 -9.55 14.94 -11.47
C LEU A 325 -10.41 15.79 -10.55
N GLU A 326 -11.64 16.06 -10.95
CA GLU A 326 -12.68 16.69 -10.13
C GLU A 326 -13.77 15.66 -9.80
N GLN A 327 -14.18 15.60 -8.55
CA GLN A 327 -15.29 14.76 -8.09
C GLN A 327 -16.58 15.57 -8.03
N ASP A 328 -17.73 14.88 -7.99
CA ASP A 328 -19.05 15.50 -7.94
C ASP A 328 -19.25 16.43 -6.72
N ASP A 329 -18.52 16.19 -5.63
CA ASP A 329 -18.51 17.05 -4.44
C ASP A 329 -17.63 18.30 -4.59
N GLY A 330 -16.97 18.49 -5.74
CA GLY A 330 -16.01 19.57 -6.00
C GLY A 330 -14.61 19.31 -5.43
N THR A 331 -14.33 18.14 -4.87
CA THR A 331 -12.97 17.76 -4.45
C THR A 331 -12.10 17.56 -5.70
N THR A 332 -10.94 18.22 -5.74
CA THR A 332 -10.00 18.07 -6.85
C THR A 332 -8.72 17.35 -6.43
N PHE A 333 -8.23 16.46 -7.29
CA PHE A 333 -6.96 15.75 -7.18
C PHE A 333 -6.06 16.23 -8.31
N THR A 334 -5.00 16.96 -7.98
CA THR A 334 -4.03 17.48 -8.97
C THR A 334 -2.74 16.67 -8.91
N GLY A 335 -2.55 15.84 -9.92
CA GLY A 335 -1.33 15.10 -10.18
C GLY A 335 -0.26 15.98 -10.83
N THR A 336 0.92 16.00 -10.21
CA THR A 336 2.12 16.69 -10.72
C THR A 336 3.31 15.76 -10.70
N PHE A 337 4.31 16.04 -11.53
CA PHE A 337 5.53 15.23 -11.58
C PHE A 337 6.82 16.05 -11.77
N THR A 338 7.93 15.40 -11.41
CA THR A 338 9.29 15.85 -11.75
C THR A 338 10.07 14.69 -12.38
N LEU A 339 10.91 15.01 -13.37
CA LEU A 339 11.75 14.05 -14.11
C LEU A 339 13.24 14.30 -13.78
N PRO A 340 13.77 13.74 -12.69
CA PRO A 340 15.20 13.85 -12.39
C PRO A 340 16.03 13.03 -13.39
N THR A 341 17.16 13.59 -13.87
CA THR A 341 18.02 13.05 -14.94
C THR A 341 18.53 11.62 -14.73
N LYS A 342 18.43 11.06 -13.52
CA LYS A 342 18.92 9.70 -13.18
C LYS A 342 18.02 8.94 -12.20
N ARG A 343 16.77 9.37 -11.95
CA ARG A 343 15.89 8.67 -10.99
C ARG A 343 14.50 8.46 -11.59
N HIS A 344 13.71 7.61 -10.94
CA HIS A 344 12.30 7.46 -11.27
C HIS A 344 11.57 8.81 -11.19
N PRO A 345 10.54 9.03 -12.01
CA PRO A 345 9.68 10.19 -11.88
C PRO A 345 9.17 10.29 -10.44
N LYS A 346 9.19 11.51 -9.87
CA LYS A 346 8.52 11.74 -8.59
C LYS A 346 7.15 12.30 -8.88
N VAL A 347 6.11 11.55 -8.53
CA VAL A 347 4.71 11.94 -8.70
C VAL A 347 4.14 12.36 -7.36
N LYS A 348 3.38 13.46 -7.34
CA LYS A 348 2.65 13.95 -6.17
C LYS A 348 1.22 14.25 -6.58
N VAL A 349 0.27 13.96 -5.69
CA VAL A 349 -1.12 14.38 -5.81
C VAL A 349 -1.43 15.33 -4.66
N ASP A 350 -1.87 16.54 -5.01
CA ASP A 350 -2.45 17.51 -4.10
C ASP A 350 -3.97 17.36 -4.11
N ILE A 351 -4.61 17.35 -2.93
CA ILE A 351 -6.06 17.20 -2.79
C ILE A 351 -6.62 18.51 -2.25
N LYS A 352 -7.54 19.14 -2.98
CA LYS A 352 -8.25 20.35 -2.56
C LYS A 352 -9.73 20.03 -2.43
N ARG A 353 -10.26 20.11 -1.22
CA ARG A 353 -11.69 19.94 -0.95
C ARG A 353 -12.43 21.27 -1.20
N PRO A 354 -13.72 21.24 -1.58
CA PRO A 354 -14.53 22.45 -1.63
C PRO A 354 -14.50 23.13 -0.26
N ARG A 355 -14.53 24.47 -0.24
CA ARG A 355 -14.76 25.17 1.02
C ARG A 355 -16.16 24.80 1.49
N LYS A 356 -16.28 24.25 2.70
CA LYS A 356 -17.60 24.10 3.33
C LYS A 356 -18.29 25.46 3.26
N PRO A 357 -19.56 25.54 2.81
CA PRO A 357 -20.30 26.78 2.85
C PRO A 357 -20.15 27.35 4.26
N ARG A 358 -19.73 28.61 4.37
CA ARG A 358 -19.66 29.27 5.68
C ARG A 358 -21.08 29.16 6.25
N PRO A 359 -21.28 28.62 7.47
CA PRO A 359 -22.61 28.58 8.05
C PRO A 359 -23.19 29.98 7.97
N ALA A 360 -24.44 30.08 7.50
CA ALA A 360 -25.12 31.36 7.39
C ALA A 360 -24.92 32.11 8.71
N LYS A 361 -24.54 33.39 8.62
CA LYS A 361 -24.39 34.22 9.82
C LYS A 361 -25.70 34.09 10.59
N PRO A 362 -25.69 33.72 11.89
CA PRO A 362 -26.92 33.66 12.66
C PRO A 362 -27.69 34.96 12.47
N PRO A 363 -29.02 34.93 12.32
CA PRO A 363 -29.80 36.16 12.23
C PRO A 363 -29.38 37.06 13.38
N ALA A 364 -29.16 38.35 13.09
CA ALA A 364 -28.79 39.30 14.12
C ALA A 364 -29.81 39.17 15.25
N ARG A 365 -29.34 38.93 16.49
CA ARG A 365 -30.22 38.95 17.66
C ARG A 365 -30.97 40.27 17.60
N THR A 366 -32.28 40.21 17.43
CA THR A 366 -33.15 41.38 17.58
C THR A 366 -32.83 41.95 18.96
N ALA A 367 -32.42 43.21 19.00
CA ALA A 367 -32.20 43.90 20.26
C ALA A 367 -33.50 43.80 21.06
N PRO A 368 -33.45 43.46 22.36
CA PRO A 368 -34.65 43.51 23.19
C PRO A 368 -35.23 44.92 23.09
N SER A 369 -36.52 45.00 22.74
CA SER A 369 -37.25 46.27 22.75
C SER A 369 -37.12 46.84 24.16
N ALA A 370 -36.56 48.05 24.28
CA ALA A 370 -36.61 48.81 25.52
C ALA A 370 -38.09 49.09 25.81
N GLY A 371 -38.63 48.37 26.81
CA GLY A 371 -39.95 48.61 27.39
C GLY A 371 -39.86 49.56 28.55
#